data_AF-A0A367LWJ8-F1
#
_entry.id   AF-A0A367LWJ8-F1
#
_cell.length_a   1.000
_cell.length_b   1.000
_cell.length_c   1.000
_cell.angle_alpha   90.00
_cell.angle_beta   90.00
_cell.angle_gamma   90.00
#
_symmetry.space_group_name_H-M   'P 1'
#
loop_
_entity.id
_entity.type
_entity.pdbx_description
1 polymer ?
#
loop_
_entity_poly.entity_id
_entity_poly.type
_entity_poly.pdbx_seq_one_letter_code
_entity_poly.pdbx_strand_id
1 'polypeptide(L)'
;PTPWQSSWDEPYAQLAANFLGTPHRTVLVAPEEVLEQDEAVLQARDLPGWGELDASLYLLFRQVREHTTVALSGESADEVFGGYPFFHDPSALAHDGFPWLAGKSGPWQLLRREVAERVAA
;
A
#
# COMPACT_ATOMS: atom_id res chain seq x y z
N PRO A 1 5.73 10.95 -11.07
CA PRO A 1 5.99 9.65 -11.71
C PRO A 1 7.21 8.96 -11.09
N THR A 2 6.98 7.87 -10.36
CA THR A 2 8.02 6.96 -9.88
C THR A 2 7.89 5.62 -10.63
N PRO A 3 8.88 4.71 -10.54
CA PRO A 3 8.71 3.35 -11.07
C PRO A 3 7.50 2.59 -10.50
N TRP A 4 6.98 3.05 -9.35
CA TRP A 4 5.84 2.47 -8.64
C TRP A 4 4.52 3.18 -8.95
N GLN A 5 4.57 4.46 -9.31
CA GLN A 5 3.41 5.27 -9.63
C GLN A 5 3.73 6.17 -10.82
N SER A 6 3.47 5.67 -12.01
CA SER A 6 3.78 6.34 -13.28
C SER A 6 2.79 7.45 -13.64
N SER A 7 1.60 7.44 -13.03
CA SER A 7 0.51 8.37 -13.32
C SER A 7 -0.47 8.47 -12.14
N TRP A 8 -1.47 9.34 -12.26
CA TRP A 8 -2.60 9.41 -11.33
C TRP A 8 -3.61 8.29 -11.61
N ASP A 9 -4.24 7.74 -10.56
CA ASP A 9 -5.19 6.64 -10.70
C ASP A 9 -6.57 7.10 -11.20
N GLU A 10 -6.98 8.33 -10.85
CA GLU A 10 -8.32 8.88 -11.13
C GLU A 10 -8.74 8.79 -12.63
N PRO A 11 -7.89 9.16 -13.62
CA PRO A 11 -8.26 9.03 -15.03
C PRO A 11 -8.57 7.59 -15.44
N TYR A 12 -7.86 6.61 -14.89
CA TYR A 12 -8.06 5.19 -15.22
C TYR A 12 -9.28 4.61 -14.49
N ALA A 13 -9.51 5.02 -13.24
CA ALA A 13 -10.72 4.66 -12.50
C ALA A 13 -11.99 5.18 -13.21
N GLN A 14 -11.95 6.43 -13.69
CA GLN A 14 -13.05 7.02 -14.45
C GLN A 14 -13.24 6.33 -15.81
N LEU A 15 -12.16 5.98 -16.51
CA LEU A 15 -12.21 5.23 -17.76
C LEU A 15 -12.88 3.86 -17.57
N ALA A 16 -12.48 3.12 -16.53
CA ALA A 16 -13.06 1.82 -16.20
C ALA A 16 -14.55 1.94 -15.86
N ALA A 17 -14.92 2.93 -15.04
CA ALA A 17 -16.32 3.16 -14.68
C ALA A 17 -17.19 3.50 -15.90
N ASN A 18 -16.70 4.36 -16.79
CA ASN A 18 -17.40 4.73 -18.02
C ASN A 18 -17.58 3.53 -18.95
N PHE A 19 -16.55 2.69 -19.08
CA PHE A 19 -16.59 1.49 -19.90
C PHE A 19 -17.59 0.46 -19.36
N LEU A 20 -17.62 0.26 -18.04
CA LEU A 20 -18.49 -0.71 -17.38
C LEU A 20 -19.91 -0.17 -17.13
N GLY A 21 -20.14 1.14 -17.29
CA GLY A 21 -21.43 1.78 -17.01
C GLY A 21 -21.78 1.81 -15.51
N THR A 22 -20.78 1.80 -14.63
CA THR A 22 -21.00 1.77 -13.17
C THR A 22 -21.14 3.18 -12.59
N PRO A 23 -22.03 3.40 -11.60
CA PRO A 23 -22.04 4.64 -10.83
C PRO A 23 -20.68 4.82 -10.13
N HIS A 24 -19.98 5.92 -10.44
CA HIS A 24 -18.65 6.21 -9.90
C HIS A 24 -18.68 7.43 -9.00
N ARG A 25 -17.97 7.35 -7.88
CA ARG A 25 -17.78 8.46 -6.95
C ARG A 25 -16.31 8.54 -6.57
N THR A 26 -15.69 9.68 -6.87
CA THR A 26 -14.35 10.01 -6.38
C THR A 26 -14.45 10.46 -4.92
N VAL A 27 -13.59 9.91 -4.07
CA VAL A 27 -13.35 10.40 -2.71
C VAL A 27 -12.00 11.09 -2.74
N LEU A 28 -12.01 12.41 -2.52
CA LEU A 28 -10.78 13.18 -2.33
C LEU A 28 -10.46 13.22 -0.85
N VAL A 29 -9.22 12.86 -0.51
CA VAL A 29 -8.72 12.86 0.86
C VAL A 29 -7.68 13.97 0.97
N ALA A 30 -7.87 14.89 1.90
CA ALA A 30 -6.89 15.93 2.18
C ALA A 30 -5.68 15.33 2.93
N PRO A 31 -4.44 15.82 2.70
CA PRO A 31 -3.26 15.32 3.41
C PRO A 31 -3.39 15.37 4.93
N GLU A 32 -4.06 16.39 5.46
CA GLU A 32 -4.31 16.56 6.89
C GLU A 32 -5.19 15.43 7.44
N GLU A 33 -6.21 15.01 6.69
CA GLU A 33 -7.09 13.91 7.10
C GLU A 33 -6.33 12.59 7.22
N VAL A 34 -5.33 12.35 6.35
CA VAL A 34 -4.47 11.16 6.41
C VAL A 34 -3.65 11.15 7.69
N LEU A 35 -3.03 12.28 8.03
CA LEU A 35 -2.17 12.42 9.20
C LEU A 35 -2.95 12.25 10.52
N GLU A 36 -4.22 12.62 10.54
CA GLU A 36 -5.10 12.46 11.70
C GLU A 36 -5.51 11.00 11.98
N GLN A 37 -5.27 10.05 11.05
CA GLN A 37 -5.70 8.65 11.22
C GLN A 37 -4.65 7.72 11.83
N ASP A 38 -3.46 8.20 12.20
CA ASP A 38 -2.34 7.34 12.64
C ASP A 38 -2.75 6.34 13.74
N GLU A 39 -3.39 6.82 14.82
CA GLU A 39 -3.83 5.95 15.91
C GLU A 39 -4.87 4.90 15.48
N ALA A 40 -5.88 5.31 14.71
CA ALA A 40 -6.94 4.41 14.24
C ALA A 40 -6.39 3.32 13.31
N VAL A 41 -5.44 3.69 12.46
CA VAL A 41 -4.78 2.81 11.51
C VAL A 41 -3.88 1.81 12.21
N LEU A 42 -3.05 2.27 13.16
CA LEU A 42 -2.18 1.40 13.96
C LEU A 42 -3.01 0.40 14.77
N GLN A 43 -4.12 0.86 15.37
CA GLN A 43 -5.05 -0.01 16.09
C GLN A 43 -5.70 -1.05 15.17
N ALA A 44 -6.14 -0.64 13.97
CA ALA A 44 -6.78 -1.55 13.02
C ALA A 44 -5.79 -2.61 12.46
N ARG A 45 -4.52 -2.24 12.30
CA ARG A 45 -3.49 -3.12 11.75
C ARG A 45 -2.96 -4.13 12.77
N ASP A 46 -2.98 -3.80 14.06
CA ASP A 46 -2.53 -4.61 15.20
C ASP A 46 -1.08 -5.13 15.10
N LEU A 47 -0.32 -4.64 14.11
CA LEU A 47 1.06 -5.02 13.81
C LEU A 47 1.86 -3.79 13.33
N PRO A 48 3.16 -3.71 13.64
CA PRO A 48 4.03 -2.67 13.10
C PRO A 48 4.01 -2.66 11.57
N GLY A 49 3.89 -1.47 10.98
CA GLY A 49 3.83 -1.28 9.54
C GLY A 49 4.43 0.06 9.12
N TRP A 50 4.41 0.32 7.82
CA TRP A 50 4.88 1.58 7.25
C TRP A 50 3.83 2.69 7.32
N GLY A 51 2.56 2.36 7.63
CA GLY A 51 1.47 3.28 7.97
C GLY A 51 0.89 4.10 6.82
N GLU A 52 1.70 4.48 5.83
CA GLU A 52 1.32 5.39 4.74
C GLU A 52 0.13 4.87 3.91
N LEU A 53 0.17 3.60 3.51
CA LEU A 53 -0.90 2.98 2.69
C LEU A 53 -2.17 2.69 3.49
N ASP A 54 -2.04 2.48 4.79
CA ASP A 54 -3.14 2.02 5.62
C ASP A 54 -4.14 3.15 5.90
N ALA A 55 -3.67 4.40 6.03
CA ALA A 55 -4.52 5.55 6.28
C ALA A 55 -5.44 5.90 5.10
N SER A 56 -4.92 5.88 3.87
CA SER A 56 -5.74 6.14 2.67
C SER A 56 -6.78 5.04 2.45
N LEU A 57 -6.43 3.77 2.68
CA LEU A 57 -7.36 2.65 2.63
C LEU A 57 -8.43 2.72 3.73
N TYR A 58 -8.04 3.07 4.96
CA TYR A 58 -8.97 3.25 6.06
C TYR A 58 -10.02 4.33 5.74
N LEU A 59 -9.58 5.48 5.23
CA LEU A 59 -10.48 6.57 4.83
C LEU A 59 -11.38 6.20 3.65
N LEU A 60 -10.84 5.49 2.65
CA LEU A 60 -11.62 4.95 1.54
C LEU A 60 -12.72 4.02 2.05
N PHE A 61 -12.40 3.03 2.87
CA PHE A 61 -13.39 2.08 3.37
C PHE A 61 -14.37 2.70 4.36
N ARG A 62 -13.97 3.72 5.12
CA ARG A 62 -14.89 4.53 5.92
C ARG A 62 -15.97 5.19 5.05
N GLN A 63 -15.59 5.72 3.89
CA GLN A 63 -16.54 6.28 2.92
C GLN A 63 -17.39 5.20 2.24
N VAL A 64 -16.80 4.06 1.84
CA VAL A 64 -17.53 2.93 1.26
C VAL A 64 -18.59 2.39 2.24
N ARG A 65 -18.28 2.36 3.54
CA ARG A 65 -19.17 1.86 4.59
C ARG A 65 -20.48 2.64 4.72
N GLU A 66 -20.51 3.90 4.29
CA GLU A 66 -21.75 4.70 4.26
C GLU A 66 -22.76 4.18 3.24
N HIS A 67 -22.32 3.40 2.24
CA HIS A 67 -23.14 2.94 1.11
C HIS A 67 -23.31 1.43 1.06
N THR A 68 -22.30 0.66 1.49
CA THR A 68 -22.31 -0.81 1.45
C THR A 68 -21.48 -1.41 2.59
N THR A 69 -21.78 -2.65 2.92
CA THR A 69 -21.00 -3.45 3.88
C THR A 69 -20.03 -4.42 3.20
N VAL A 70 -20.14 -4.60 1.89
CA VAL A 70 -19.34 -5.53 1.09
C VAL A 70 -18.71 -4.79 -0.08
N ALA A 71 -17.42 -5.01 -0.29
CA ALA A 71 -16.64 -4.50 -1.41
C ALA A 71 -15.82 -5.65 -2.04
N LEU A 72 -15.61 -5.55 -3.36
CA LEU A 72 -14.68 -6.40 -4.09
C LEU A 72 -13.45 -5.56 -4.45
N SER A 73 -12.26 -6.08 -4.15
CA SER A 73 -11.00 -5.44 -4.50
C SER A 73 -10.17 -6.34 -5.40
N GLY A 74 -9.27 -5.72 -6.18
CA GLY A 74 -8.26 -6.41 -6.97
C GLY A 74 -6.98 -6.75 -6.20
N GLU A 75 -7.05 -6.76 -4.86
CA GLU A 75 -5.92 -7.10 -4.00
C GLU A 75 -5.36 -8.48 -4.35
N SER A 76 -4.06 -8.67 -4.11
CA SER A 76 -3.30 -9.89 -4.39
C SER A 76 -3.01 -10.20 -5.87
N ALA A 77 -3.48 -9.38 -6.83
CA ALA A 77 -3.26 -9.65 -8.25
C ALA A 77 -1.76 -9.62 -8.62
N ASP A 78 -0.98 -8.71 -8.03
CA ASP A 78 0.45 -8.58 -8.29
C ASP A 78 1.25 -9.80 -7.81
N GLU A 79 0.85 -10.40 -6.69
CA GLU A 79 1.43 -11.62 -6.13
C GLU A 79 1.15 -12.84 -7.01
N VAL A 80 -0.05 -12.92 -7.58
CA VAL A 80 -0.46 -14.03 -8.43
C VAL A 80 0.15 -13.93 -9.83
N PHE A 81 0.17 -12.72 -10.41
CA PHE A 81 0.56 -12.50 -11.81
C PHE A 81 1.95 -11.90 -11.98
N GLY A 82 2.67 -11.61 -10.90
CA GLY A 82 4.01 -11.07 -10.95
C GLY A 82 4.08 -9.58 -11.33
N GLY A 83 3.10 -8.78 -10.89
CA GLY A 83 2.94 -7.39 -11.33
C GLY A 83 3.92 -6.38 -10.72
N TYR A 84 4.61 -6.75 -9.63
CA TYR A 84 5.57 -5.85 -9.01
C TYR A 84 6.87 -5.68 -9.83
N PRO A 85 7.43 -4.45 -9.90
CA PRO A 85 8.70 -4.18 -10.59
C PRO A 85 9.87 -5.13 -10.24
N PHE A 86 9.95 -5.61 -9.00
CA PHE A 86 11.02 -6.52 -8.58
C PHE A 86 10.97 -7.91 -9.24
N PHE A 87 9.82 -8.32 -9.79
CA PHE A 87 9.75 -9.55 -10.61
C PHE A 87 10.49 -9.41 -11.96
N HIS A 88 10.79 -8.18 -12.36
CA HIS A 88 11.45 -7.86 -13.63
C HIS A 88 12.86 -7.27 -13.45
N ASP A 89 13.36 -7.15 -12.22
CA ASP A 89 14.69 -6.63 -11.91
C ASP A 89 15.67 -7.77 -11.61
N PRO A 90 16.67 -8.04 -12.48
CA PRO A 90 17.67 -9.09 -12.26
C PRO A 90 18.43 -8.94 -10.94
N SER A 91 18.65 -7.71 -10.47
CA SER A 91 19.35 -7.46 -9.21
C SER A 91 18.49 -7.81 -7.99
N ALA A 92 17.18 -7.55 -8.07
CA ALA A 92 16.23 -7.93 -7.03
C ALA A 92 16.02 -9.44 -6.97
N LEU A 93 15.97 -10.10 -8.13
CA LEU A 93 15.87 -11.55 -8.23
C LEU A 93 17.13 -12.28 -7.76
N ALA A 94 18.30 -11.65 -7.91
CA ALA A 94 19.58 -12.17 -7.42
C ALA A 94 19.85 -11.85 -5.94
N HIS A 95 18.93 -11.14 -5.26
CA HIS A 95 19.10 -10.77 -3.85
C HIS A 95 19.01 -12.00 -2.95
N ASP A 96 19.98 -12.14 -2.04
CA ASP A 96 19.99 -13.19 -1.02
C ASP A 96 19.00 -12.83 0.11
N GLY A 97 17.71 -13.01 -0.17
CA GLY A 97 16.61 -12.61 0.69
C GLY A 97 15.31 -12.39 -0.08
N PHE A 98 14.41 -11.60 0.49
CA PHE A 98 13.16 -11.25 -0.18
C PHE A 98 13.39 -10.21 -1.29
N PRO A 99 12.95 -10.44 -2.55
CA PRO A 99 13.24 -9.54 -3.67
C PRO A 99 12.77 -8.09 -3.45
N TRP A 100 11.66 -7.88 -2.73
CA TRP A 100 11.15 -6.54 -2.42
C TRP A 100 11.97 -5.77 -1.37
N LEU A 101 12.92 -6.43 -0.70
CA LEU A 101 13.89 -5.81 0.21
C LEU A 101 15.21 -5.46 -0.48
N ALA A 102 15.41 -5.89 -1.73
CA ALA A 102 16.64 -5.59 -2.48
C ALA A 102 16.87 -4.08 -2.58
N GLY A 103 18.02 -3.61 -2.10
CA GLY A 103 18.39 -2.19 -2.12
C GLY A 103 17.59 -1.30 -1.16
N LYS A 104 16.73 -1.86 -0.30
CA LYS A 104 15.95 -1.10 0.68
C LYS A 104 16.55 -1.22 2.08
N SER A 105 16.54 -0.11 2.81
CA SER A 105 16.58 -0.17 4.27
C SER A 105 15.21 -0.51 4.80
N GLY A 106 15.14 -1.45 5.74
CA GLY A 106 13.90 -1.77 6.43
C GLY A 106 13.81 -1.18 7.83
N PRO A 107 12.69 -1.41 8.52
CA PRO A 107 12.40 -0.82 9.83
C PRO A 107 13.39 -1.27 10.91
N TRP A 108 14.24 -2.27 10.65
CA TRP A 108 15.32 -2.67 11.54
C TRP A 108 16.32 -1.54 11.83
N GLN A 109 16.44 -0.53 10.96
CA GLN A 109 17.24 0.67 11.23
C GLN A 109 16.67 1.52 12.39
N LEU A 110 15.38 1.37 12.70
CA LEU A 110 14.72 2.05 13.80
C LEU A 110 14.84 1.27 15.11
N LEU A 111 15.40 0.05 15.09
CA LEU A 111 15.60 -0.73 16.29
C LEU A 111 16.63 -0.05 17.19
N ARG A 112 16.38 -0.14 18.51
CA ARG A 112 17.42 0.20 19.48
C ARG A 112 18.65 -0.67 19.23
N ARG A 113 19.83 -0.09 19.45
CA ARG A 113 21.11 -0.76 19.22
C ARG A 113 21.18 -2.13 19.89
N GLU A 114 20.73 -2.23 21.15
CA GLU A 114 20.70 -3.49 21.90
C GLU A 114 19.82 -4.59 21.26
N VAL A 115 18.78 -4.21 20.53
CA VAL A 115 17.86 -5.16 19.86
C VAL A 115 18.45 -5.55 18.50
N ALA A 116 19.01 -4.59 17.76
CA ALA A 116 19.67 -4.85 16.48
C ALA A 116 20.83 -5.85 16.62
N GLU A 117 21.67 -5.69 17.65
CA GLU A 117 22.80 -6.59 17.94
C GLU A 117 22.35 -8.04 18.24
N ARG A 118 21.15 -8.22 18.82
CA ARG A 118 20.59 -9.55 19.12
C ARG A 118 19.95 -10.24 17.91
N VAL A 119 19.43 -9.47 16.96
CA VAL A 119 18.77 -9.99 15.75
C VAL A 119 19.79 -10.29 14.63
N ALA A 120 20.95 -9.63 14.66
CA ALA A 120 22.03 -9.82 13.69
C ALA A 120 22.97 -11.01 13.99
N ALA A 121 22.82 -11.65 15.15
CA ALA A 121 23.61 -12.81 15.59
C ALA A 121 22.87 -14.13 15.32
#